data_AF-A0A7K1VUL4-F1
#
_entry.id   AF-A0A7K1VUL4-F1
#
_cell.length_a   1.000
_cell.length_b   1.000
_cell.length_c   1.000
_cell.angle_alpha   90.00
_cell.angle_beta   90.00
_cell.angle_gamma   90.00
#
_symmetry.space_group_name_H-M   'P 1'
#
loop_
_entity.id
_entity.type
_entity.pdbx_description
1 polymer ?
#
loop_
_entity_poly.entity_id
_entity_poly.type
_entity_poly.pdbx_seq_one_letter_code
_entity_poly.pdbx_strand_id
1 'polypeptide(L)'
;MSTTHTTGPDAAGPGDRRVTPEAVAGRLLRAATRSGAQLVSEAAVLVQGAAVLADPIAGAVYSTPAAAAADGVHAAAHPQEHPHHVQRPAAGAVLVLHPAPTVPAEHVGLVVTTTAALLEVRGQRAAELRAEQMRLHTTLLRLLLAGHTTSVTNTVSADGLTHVTLYRLTGPDVPTAHQVLWRAARPSLAGHGGSCALIGEVDGELLVAELHHGSDDGRILRLVSRVSERHGLLAGLAGPVPLAEMHTAHADAAAARHSATPAHRIVPADAVGTPQLARLLPPGPYTAWARSVLSPLTREHRHLLLVRLRTGSAPRAAAALGLSPGTVRTRLRGVAALLGADLDDITVQAHLLLALRAPTRGDGDDGNGQAGGNDRAGDNGQARSNGHERGRPPRPQTLPGGILDTDVARTWAVGLVGGLEPHLRIALACWLRHHARTAPAASELHVHRTTLTVWLTQCAERLGQNLTDATVRAELHLALRATAKDGDDPRALPRRGGRTYRRV
;
A
#
# COMPACT_ATOMS: atom_id res chain seq x y z
N MET A 1 90.48 -41.68 41.51
CA MET A 1 89.89 -42.96 41.98
C MET A 1 88.58 -43.18 41.22
N SER A 2 88.15 -44.44 41.08
CA SER A 2 86.86 -44.95 40.57
C SER A 2 85.63 -44.10 40.96
N THR A 3 84.47 -44.04 40.29
CA THR A 3 83.87 -44.61 39.04
C THR A 3 82.54 -43.82 38.80
N THR A 4 81.66 -43.97 37.78
CA THR A 4 81.39 -45.00 36.75
C THR A 4 80.70 -44.36 35.51
N HIS A 5 80.38 -45.16 34.48
CA HIS A 5 79.44 -44.86 33.39
C HIS A 5 78.01 -44.47 33.82
N THR A 6 77.31 -43.70 32.98
CA THR A 6 76.17 -44.21 32.16
C THR A 6 75.86 -43.26 31.00
N THR A 7 75.91 -43.77 29.77
CA THR A 7 75.42 -43.13 28.55
C THR A 7 74.01 -43.60 28.22
N GLY A 8 73.12 -42.69 27.79
CA GLY A 8 71.76 -42.99 27.33
C GLY A 8 71.20 -41.80 26.53
N PRO A 9 70.71 -41.96 25.28
CA PRO A 9 70.53 -40.85 24.35
C PRO A 9 69.05 -40.47 24.06
N ASP A 10 68.88 -39.64 23.02
CA ASP A 10 67.66 -39.35 22.26
C ASP A 10 66.59 -38.40 22.84
N ALA A 11 66.85 -37.12 22.58
CA ALA A 11 66.05 -36.33 21.63
C ALA A 11 64.53 -36.57 21.60
N ALA A 12 63.80 -35.78 22.39
CA ALA A 12 62.36 -35.61 22.22
C ALA A 12 62.02 -34.95 20.87
N GLY A 13 61.53 -35.75 19.91
CA GLY A 13 60.96 -35.26 18.67
C GLY A 13 59.62 -34.52 18.89
N PRO A 14 59.25 -33.56 18.02
CA PRO A 14 58.02 -32.78 18.17
C PRO A 14 56.77 -33.62 17.86
N GLY A 15 56.20 -34.23 18.89
CA GLY A 15 55.00 -35.06 18.81
C GLY A 15 53.77 -34.30 18.32
N ASP A 16 53.32 -34.70 17.13
CA ASP A 16 52.01 -34.47 16.52
C ASP A 16 50.87 -34.14 17.52
N ARG A 17 50.51 -32.86 17.59
CA ARG A 17 49.30 -32.41 18.31
C ARG A 17 48.07 -32.82 17.52
N ARG A 18 47.64 -34.07 17.69
CA ARG A 18 46.31 -34.55 17.26
C ARG A 18 45.25 -33.53 17.69
N VAL A 19 44.68 -32.83 16.71
CA VAL A 19 43.64 -31.85 16.97
C VAL A 19 42.40 -32.60 17.43
N THR A 20 42.08 -32.51 18.72
CA THR A 20 40.92 -33.24 19.27
C THR A 20 39.63 -32.69 18.65
N PRO A 21 38.58 -33.51 18.47
CA PRO A 21 37.28 -33.05 17.98
C PRO A 21 36.72 -31.86 18.76
N GLU A 22 36.96 -31.84 20.07
CA GLU A 22 36.61 -30.74 20.99
C GLU A 22 37.36 -29.43 20.65
N ALA A 23 38.63 -29.50 20.28
CA ALA A 23 39.41 -28.32 19.87
C ALA A 23 38.90 -27.74 18.54
N VAL A 24 38.48 -28.59 17.59
CA VAL A 24 37.83 -28.17 16.33
C VAL A 24 36.50 -27.48 16.63
N ALA A 25 35.62 -28.15 17.39
CA ALA A 25 34.31 -27.61 17.76
C ALA A 25 34.43 -26.29 18.55
N GLY A 26 35.38 -26.20 19.50
CA GLY A 26 35.64 -24.99 20.28
C GLY A 26 36.16 -23.82 19.45
N ARG A 27 36.94 -24.06 18.38
CA ARG A 27 37.34 -23.03 17.42
C ARG A 27 36.14 -22.54 16.60
N LEU A 28 35.38 -23.45 15.99
CA LEU A 28 34.19 -23.12 15.21
C LEU A 28 33.14 -22.37 16.06
N LEU A 29 32.91 -22.78 17.31
CA LEU A 29 32.00 -22.09 18.22
C LEU A 29 32.45 -20.64 18.51
N ARG A 30 33.75 -20.41 18.79
CA ARG A 30 34.31 -19.05 18.99
C ARG A 30 34.29 -18.19 17.73
N ALA A 31 34.31 -18.79 16.54
CA ALA A 31 34.11 -18.07 15.28
C ALA A 31 32.62 -17.74 15.07
N ALA A 32 31.73 -18.70 15.35
CA ALA A 32 30.28 -18.55 15.27
C ALA A 32 29.71 -17.52 16.24
N THR A 33 30.30 -17.30 17.42
CA THR A 33 29.87 -16.21 18.32
C THR A 33 30.17 -14.83 17.75
N ARG A 34 31.21 -14.69 16.93
CA ARG A 34 31.65 -13.40 16.35
C ARG A 34 30.87 -13.05 15.07
N SER A 35 30.88 -13.89 14.03
CA SER A 35 30.01 -13.69 12.86
C SER A 35 29.88 -14.94 11.97
N GLY A 36 28.89 -14.96 11.07
CA GLY A 36 28.78 -16.00 10.04
C GLY A 36 29.97 -16.01 9.07
N ALA A 37 30.49 -14.84 8.71
CA ALA A 37 31.68 -14.72 7.88
C ALA A 37 32.94 -15.28 8.58
N GLN A 38 33.11 -15.03 9.89
CA GLN A 38 34.21 -15.61 10.66
C GLN A 38 34.06 -17.12 10.83
N LEU A 39 32.84 -17.64 11.02
CA LEU A 39 32.58 -19.09 11.04
C LEU A 39 32.98 -19.76 9.71
N VAL A 40 32.59 -19.19 8.56
CA VAL A 40 32.98 -19.71 7.23
C VAL A 40 34.50 -19.62 7.04
N SER A 41 35.13 -18.51 7.44
CA SER A 41 36.58 -18.35 7.38
C SER A 41 37.34 -19.36 8.25
N GLU A 42 36.87 -19.59 9.48
CA GLU A 42 37.46 -20.58 10.40
C GLU A 42 37.31 -22.02 9.85
N ALA A 43 36.16 -22.33 9.21
CA ALA A 43 35.95 -23.61 8.54
C ALA A 43 36.94 -23.82 7.37
N ALA A 44 37.17 -22.80 6.54
CA ALA A 44 38.17 -22.83 5.46
C ALA A 44 39.58 -23.13 6.00
N VAL A 45 39.98 -22.44 7.08
CA VAL A 45 41.28 -22.68 7.75
C VAL A 45 41.37 -24.10 8.32
N LEU A 46 40.29 -24.62 8.91
CA LEU A 46 40.26 -25.96 9.50
C LEU A 46 40.32 -27.10 8.46
N VAL A 47 39.83 -26.87 7.23
CA VAL A 47 40.01 -27.80 6.09
C VAL A 47 41.20 -27.46 5.19
N GLN A 48 42.03 -26.49 5.59
CA GLN A 48 43.21 -25.99 4.86
C GLN A 48 42.92 -25.62 3.38
N GLY A 49 41.70 -25.16 3.10
CA GLY A 49 41.21 -24.97 1.73
C GLY A 49 40.21 -23.83 1.65
N ALA A 50 39.06 -24.07 1.00
CA ALA A 50 38.01 -23.07 0.84
C ALA A 50 36.70 -23.47 1.54
N ALA A 51 35.93 -22.46 1.96
CA ALA A 51 34.57 -22.60 2.46
C ALA A 51 33.69 -21.48 1.90
N VAL A 52 32.50 -21.85 1.43
CA VAL A 52 31.52 -20.92 0.85
C VAL A 52 30.14 -21.25 1.39
N LEU A 53 29.43 -20.24 1.87
CA LEU A 53 27.99 -20.32 2.11
C LEU A 53 27.30 -19.67 0.91
N ALA A 54 26.69 -20.47 0.05
CA ALA A 54 26.06 -20.04 -1.19
C ALA A 54 24.55 -20.27 -1.14
N ASP A 55 23.78 -19.23 -1.47
CA ASP A 55 22.39 -19.38 -1.88
C ASP A 55 22.40 -19.62 -3.41
N PRO A 56 21.92 -20.76 -3.94
CA PRO A 56 21.95 -21.03 -5.38
C PRO A 56 21.19 -19.99 -6.24
N ILE A 57 20.32 -19.19 -5.62
CA ILE A 57 19.52 -18.14 -6.27
C ILE A 57 20.13 -16.76 -6.04
N ALA A 58 20.64 -16.47 -4.84
CA ALA A 58 21.17 -15.15 -4.47
C ALA A 58 22.70 -14.99 -4.55
N GLY A 59 23.44 -16.07 -4.81
CA GLY A 59 24.90 -16.09 -4.89
C GLY A 59 25.60 -16.35 -3.55
N ALA A 60 26.90 -16.06 -3.50
CA ALA A 60 27.72 -16.28 -2.31
C ALA A 60 27.35 -15.31 -1.18
N VAL A 61 26.84 -15.84 -0.07
CA VAL A 61 26.54 -15.09 1.16
C VAL A 61 27.83 -14.78 1.91
N TYR A 62 28.70 -15.79 2.05
CA TYR A 62 30.05 -15.68 2.60
C TYR A 62 31.00 -16.60 1.82
N SER A 63 32.25 -16.19 1.62
CA SER A 63 33.29 -17.00 0.97
C SER A 63 34.65 -16.76 1.63
N THR A 64 35.44 -17.82 1.78
CA THR A 64 36.86 -17.71 2.19
C THR A 64 37.67 -18.81 1.49
N PRO A 65 38.70 -18.47 0.70
CA PRO A 65 39.05 -17.12 0.23
C PRO A 65 37.92 -16.53 -0.65
N ALA A 66 37.90 -15.20 -0.83
CA ALA A 66 36.85 -14.54 -1.61
C ALA A 66 36.80 -15.03 -3.08
N ALA A 67 37.93 -15.43 -3.65
CA ALA A 67 38.01 -15.99 -5.01
C ALA A 67 37.22 -17.31 -5.19
N ALA A 68 36.98 -18.07 -4.12
CA ALA A 68 36.20 -19.30 -4.18
C ALA A 68 34.68 -19.07 -4.36
N ALA A 69 34.20 -17.82 -4.28
CA ALA A 69 32.78 -17.50 -4.27
C ALA A 69 32.02 -18.02 -5.50
N ALA A 70 32.59 -17.87 -6.69
CA ALA A 70 31.95 -18.29 -7.94
C ALA A 70 31.87 -19.82 -8.05
N ASP A 71 32.99 -20.51 -7.78
CA ASP A 71 33.07 -21.98 -7.78
C ASP A 71 32.16 -22.60 -6.71
N GLY A 72 32.13 -22.05 -5.50
CA GLY A 72 31.24 -22.51 -4.43
C GLY A 72 29.75 -22.32 -4.73
N VAL A 73 29.36 -21.26 -5.45
CA VAL A 73 27.97 -21.08 -5.94
C VAL A 73 27.64 -22.10 -7.03
N HIS A 74 28.58 -22.36 -7.95
CA HIS A 74 28.37 -23.32 -9.02
C HIS A 74 28.25 -24.76 -8.47
N ALA A 75 29.13 -25.14 -7.55
CA ALA A 75 29.08 -26.42 -6.83
C ALA A 75 27.77 -26.59 -6.04
N ALA A 76 27.28 -25.54 -5.37
CA ALA A 76 26.01 -25.56 -4.65
C ALA A 76 24.78 -25.74 -5.57
N ALA A 77 24.88 -25.31 -6.83
CA ALA A 77 23.82 -25.47 -7.83
C ALA A 77 23.89 -26.83 -8.55
N HIS A 78 25.08 -27.36 -8.80
CA HIS A 78 25.32 -28.62 -9.53
C HIS A 78 26.22 -29.59 -8.72
N PRO A 79 25.70 -30.23 -7.65
CA PRO A 79 26.53 -31.04 -6.76
C PRO A 79 27.20 -32.25 -7.42
N GLN A 80 26.63 -32.76 -8.51
CA GLN A 80 27.17 -33.91 -9.26
C GLN A 80 28.41 -33.55 -10.10
N GLU A 81 28.60 -32.27 -10.44
CA GLU A 81 29.72 -31.79 -11.27
C GLU A 81 30.98 -31.50 -10.43
N HIS A 82 30.83 -31.41 -9.10
CA HIS A 82 31.91 -31.10 -8.16
C HIS A 82 32.09 -32.20 -7.09
N PRO A 83 32.47 -33.43 -7.45
CA PRO A 83 32.54 -34.58 -6.54
C PRO A 83 33.62 -34.46 -5.44
N HIS A 84 34.54 -33.49 -5.57
CA HIS A 84 35.59 -33.20 -4.59
C HIS A 84 35.16 -32.19 -3.52
N HIS A 85 33.97 -31.59 -3.65
CA HIS A 85 33.45 -30.59 -2.73
C HIS A 85 32.46 -31.24 -1.75
N VAL A 86 32.64 -31.01 -0.46
CA VAL A 86 31.73 -31.51 0.57
C VAL A 86 30.63 -30.49 0.81
N GLN A 87 29.38 -30.89 0.57
CA GLN A 87 28.24 -29.99 0.59
C GLN A 87 27.23 -30.35 1.68
N ARG A 88 26.61 -29.34 2.30
CA ARG A 88 25.53 -29.54 3.28
C ARG A 88 24.57 -28.34 3.29
N PRO A 89 23.24 -28.55 3.25
CA PRO A 89 22.30 -27.45 3.47
C PRO A 89 22.51 -26.83 4.86
N ALA A 90 22.39 -25.51 4.95
CA ALA A 90 22.51 -24.77 6.21
C ALA A 90 21.77 -23.42 6.11
N ALA A 91 20.90 -23.12 7.08
CA ALA A 91 20.23 -21.81 7.22
C ALA A 91 19.46 -21.28 5.98
N GLY A 92 18.93 -22.18 5.13
CA GLY A 92 18.25 -21.82 3.88
C GLY A 92 19.19 -21.59 2.68
N ALA A 93 20.48 -21.88 2.84
CA ALA A 93 21.52 -21.86 1.81
C ALA A 93 22.27 -23.21 1.81
N VAL A 94 23.34 -23.32 1.02
CA VAL A 94 24.23 -24.49 0.96
C VAL A 94 25.63 -24.09 1.43
N LEU A 95 26.16 -24.80 2.43
CA LEU A 95 27.57 -24.75 2.80
C LEU A 95 28.35 -25.70 1.89
N VAL A 96 29.37 -25.18 1.22
CA VAL A 96 30.29 -25.92 0.35
C VAL A 96 31.70 -25.78 0.92
N LEU A 97 32.37 -26.90 1.16
CA LEU A 97 33.79 -26.96 1.56
C LEU A 97 34.61 -27.62 0.45
N HIS A 98 35.75 -27.01 0.13
CA HIS A 98 36.78 -27.60 -0.72
C HIS A 98 38.02 -27.85 0.15
N PRO A 99 38.16 -29.05 0.75
CA PRO A 99 39.27 -29.39 1.64
C PRO A 99 40.57 -29.60 0.87
N ALA A 100 41.72 -29.35 1.51
CA ALA A 100 42.99 -29.76 0.94
C ALA A 100 43.12 -31.31 0.92
N PRO A 101 43.81 -31.91 -0.08
CA PRO A 101 43.95 -33.37 -0.19
C PRO A 101 44.64 -34.05 1.00
N THR A 102 45.36 -33.28 1.81
CA THR A 102 46.09 -33.72 3.01
C THR A 102 45.21 -33.85 4.26
N VAL A 103 43.95 -33.39 4.21
CA VAL A 103 43.06 -33.36 5.39
C VAL A 103 42.21 -34.64 5.46
N PRO A 104 42.23 -35.39 6.59
CA PRO A 104 41.45 -36.63 6.71
C PRO A 104 39.94 -36.39 6.54
N ALA A 105 39.27 -37.30 5.82
CA ALA A 105 37.84 -37.20 5.53
C ALA A 105 36.96 -37.12 6.80
N GLU A 106 37.33 -37.80 7.88
CA GLU A 106 36.64 -37.71 9.19
C GLU A 106 36.68 -36.29 9.77
N HIS A 107 37.83 -35.60 9.65
CA HIS A 107 37.99 -34.22 10.12
C HIS A 107 37.18 -33.25 9.24
N VAL A 108 37.16 -33.45 7.92
CA VAL A 108 36.29 -32.67 7.02
C VAL A 108 34.80 -32.89 7.35
N GLY A 109 34.41 -34.14 7.62
CA GLY A 109 33.05 -34.50 8.04
C GLY A 109 32.64 -33.85 9.36
N LEU A 110 33.55 -33.78 10.34
CA LEU A 110 33.35 -33.04 11.57
C LEU A 110 33.18 -31.54 11.30
N VAL A 111 34.11 -30.92 10.56
CA VAL A 111 34.06 -29.48 10.26
C VAL A 111 32.78 -29.10 9.51
N VAL A 112 32.38 -29.84 8.46
CA VAL A 112 31.16 -29.51 7.69
C VAL A 112 29.90 -29.66 8.55
N THR A 113 29.82 -30.71 9.36
CA THR A 113 28.64 -30.99 10.18
C THR A 113 28.50 -29.96 11.31
N THR A 114 29.59 -29.64 12.01
CA THR A 114 29.61 -28.61 13.06
C THR A 114 29.34 -27.21 12.48
N THR A 115 29.92 -26.88 11.32
CA THR A 115 29.72 -25.57 10.68
C THR A 115 28.28 -25.40 10.17
N ALA A 116 27.71 -26.43 9.53
CA ALA A 116 26.31 -26.41 9.08
C ALA A 116 25.35 -26.26 10.27
N ALA A 117 25.52 -27.05 11.35
CA ALA A 117 24.68 -26.94 12.54
C ALA A 117 24.79 -25.57 13.23
N LEU A 118 25.99 -24.99 13.33
CA LEU A 118 26.17 -23.64 13.88
C LEU A 118 25.54 -22.56 12.99
N LEU A 119 25.58 -22.73 11.65
CA LEU A 119 24.87 -21.85 10.72
C LEU A 119 23.35 -22.00 10.85
N GLU A 120 22.81 -23.21 10.97
CA GLU A 120 21.39 -23.47 11.23
C GLU A 120 20.92 -22.81 12.52
N VAL A 121 21.64 -23.00 13.64
CA VAL A 121 21.32 -22.35 14.92
C VAL A 121 21.35 -20.81 14.80
N ARG A 122 22.30 -20.25 14.04
CA ARG A 122 22.34 -18.80 13.78
C ARG A 122 21.20 -18.34 12.86
N GLY A 123 20.85 -19.11 11.84
CA GLY A 123 19.75 -18.84 10.93
C GLY A 123 18.40 -18.88 11.64
N GLN A 124 18.21 -19.88 12.50
CA GLN A 124 17.05 -20.04 13.37
C GLN A 124 16.93 -18.86 14.34
N ARG A 125 17.99 -18.52 15.09
CA ARG A 125 17.99 -17.32 15.96
C ARG A 125 17.71 -16.03 15.20
N ALA A 126 18.22 -15.90 13.97
CA ALA A 126 17.94 -14.73 13.12
C ALA A 126 16.50 -14.73 12.58
N ALA A 127 15.86 -15.89 12.41
CA ALA A 127 14.45 -16.01 12.06
C ALA A 127 13.54 -15.73 13.26
N GLU A 128 13.87 -16.23 14.44
CA GLU A 128 13.19 -15.96 15.71
C GLU A 128 13.25 -14.46 16.05
N LEU A 129 14.44 -13.87 16.04
CA LEU A 129 14.61 -12.43 16.29
C LEU A 129 13.87 -11.58 15.25
N ARG A 130 13.83 -12.01 13.98
CA ARG A 130 13.02 -11.34 12.95
C ARG A 130 11.52 -11.49 13.22
N ALA A 131 11.05 -12.65 13.67
CA ALA A 131 9.66 -12.85 14.04
C ALA A 131 9.26 -11.98 15.24
N GLU A 132 10.15 -11.82 16.24
CA GLU A 132 9.93 -10.87 17.34
C GLU A 132 9.92 -9.41 16.88
N GLN A 133 10.82 -9.02 15.98
CA GLN A 133 10.80 -7.67 15.40
C GLN A 133 9.52 -7.40 14.60
N MET A 134 9.03 -8.37 13.82
CA MET A 134 7.76 -8.28 13.08
C MET A 134 6.57 -8.21 14.05
N ARG A 135 6.59 -8.96 15.16
CA ARG A 135 5.61 -8.85 16.26
C ARG A 135 5.66 -7.46 16.90
N LEU A 136 6.84 -6.93 17.20
CA LEU A 136 7.02 -5.60 17.77
C LEU A 136 6.48 -4.51 16.84
N HIS A 137 6.81 -4.53 15.55
CA HIS A 137 6.29 -3.54 14.58
C HIS A 137 4.76 -3.63 14.45
N THR A 138 4.20 -4.84 14.47
CA THR A 138 2.75 -5.04 14.50
C THR A 138 2.12 -4.47 15.77
N THR A 139 2.76 -4.61 16.93
CA THR A 139 2.31 -4.01 18.20
C THR A 139 2.40 -2.49 18.17
N LEU A 140 3.49 -1.90 17.66
CA LEU A 140 3.64 -0.45 17.50
C LEU A 140 2.58 0.13 16.55
N LEU A 141 2.27 -0.56 15.44
CA LEU A 141 1.17 -0.18 14.54
C LEU A 141 -0.19 -0.18 15.27
N ARG A 142 -0.48 -1.21 16.08
CA ARG A 142 -1.73 -1.24 16.88
C ARG A 142 -1.78 -0.11 17.92
N LEU A 143 -0.67 0.23 18.56
CA LEU A 143 -0.58 1.37 19.48
C LEU A 143 -0.82 2.71 18.77
N LEU A 144 -0.26 2.91 17.57
CA LEU A 144 -0.53 4.11 16.76
C LEU A 144 -2.02 4.20 16.35
N LEU A 145 -2.63 3.08 15.95
CA LEU A 145 -4.06 3.02 15.61
C LEU A 145 -4.97 3.30 16.82
N ALA A 146 -4.54 2.92 18.02
CA ALA A 146 -5.20 3.27 19.28
C ALA A 146 -4.92 4.71 19.77
N GLY A 147 -4.12 5.49 19.04
CA GLY A 147 -3.79 6.89 19.37
C GLY A 147 -2.64 7.08 20.37
N HIS A 148 -1.92 6.02 20.74
CA HIS A 148 -0.76 6.08 21.65
C HIS A 148 0.52 6.55 20.92
N THR A 149 0.44 7.71 20.25
CA THR A 149 1.51 8.26 19.41
C THR A 149 2.80 8.49 20.20
N THR A 150 2.71 9.13 21.37
CA THR A 150 3.86 9.43 22.24
C THR A 150 4.59 8.17 22.72
N SER A 151 3.87 7.10 23.06
CA SER A 151 4.46 5.82 23.46
C SER A 151 5.27 5.19 22.32
N VAL A 152 4.79 5.30 21.08
CA VAL A 152 5.46 4.76 19.90
C VAL A 152 6.64 5.63 19.50
N THR A 153 6.52 6.96 19.48
CA THR A 153 7.66 7.86 19.22
C THR A 153 8.74 7.79 20.29
N ASN A 154 8.41 7.42 21.54
CA ASN A 154 9.42 7.17 22.57
C ASN A 154 10.14 5.82 22.40
N THR A 155 9.54 4.87 21.67
CA THR A 155 10.11 3.54 21.42
C THR A 155 10.94 3.51 20.12
N VAL A 156 10.55 4.33 19.14
CA VAL A 156 11.28 4.59 17.91
C VAL A 156 12.34 5.66 18.21
N SER A 157 13.63 5.33 18.17
CA SER A 157 14.75 6.25 18.47
C SER A 157 15.02 7.28 17.35
N ALA A 158 13.99 7.68 16.61
CA ALA A 158 14.04 8.76 15.64
C ALA A 158 13.24 9.94 16.20
N ASP A 159 13.95 10.93 16.73
CA ASP A 159 13.36 12.12 17.35
C ASP A 159 12.56 12.94 16.32
N GLY A 160 11.53 13.64 16.80
CA GLY A 160 10.84 14.69 16.03
C GLY A 160 9.94 14.21 14.87
N LEU A 161 9.64 12.91 14.77
CA LEU A 161 8.65 12.40 13.82
C LEU A 161 7.27 13.01 14.09
N THR A 162 6.65 13.62 13.08
CA THR A 162 5.38 14.37 13.22
C THR A 162 4.28 13.87 12.30
N HIS A 163 4.63 13.24 11.19
CA HIS A 163 3.71 12.81 10.14
C HIS A 163 3.84 11.32 9.85
N VAL A 164 2.81 10.77 9.21
CA VAL A 164 2.76 9.39 8.70
C VAL A 164 2.19 9.34 7.29
N THR A 165 2.83 8.52 6.46
CA THR A 165 2.30 8.00 5.20
C THR A 165 1.99 6.52 5.39
N LEU A 166 0.72 6.13 5.21
CA LEU A 166 0.21 4.79 5.50
C LEU A 166 -0.27 4.09 4.23
N TYR A 167 0.19 2.86 4.03
CA TYR A 167 -0.28 1.93 3.01
C TYR A 167 -1.03 0.77 3.68
N ARG A 168 -2.23 0.45 3.19
CA ARG A 168 -2.97 -0.76 3.57
C ARG A 168 -3.09 -1.69 2.37
N LEU A 169 -2.48 -2.87 2.44
CA LEU A 169 -2.42 -3.84 1.36
C LEU A 169 -3.28 -5.08 1.63
N THR A 170 -3.97 -5.56 0.61
CA THR A 170 -4.69 -6.84 0.59
C THR A 170 -4.43 -7.59 -0.70
N GLY A 171 -4.38 -8.92 -0.65
CA GLY A 171 -4.24 -9.76 -1.84
C GLY A 171 -4.12 -11.24 -1.47
N PRO A 172 -3.83 -12.12 -2.45
CA PRO A 172 -3.83 -13.56 -2.26
C PRO A 172 -2.66 -14.08 -1.40
N ASP A 173 -1.58 -13.30 -1.26
CA ASP A 173 -0.30 -13.74 -0.67
C ASP A 173 0.31 -12.68 0.26
N VAL A 174 -0.49 -12.21 1.22
CA VAL A 174 -0.09 -11.24 2.25
C VAL A 174 1.13 -11.72 3.08
N PRO A 175 1.21 -12.97 3.57
CA PRO A 175 2.33 -13.41 4.40
C PRO A 175 3.69 -13.40 3.68
N THR A 176 3.76 -13.85 2.43
CA THR A 176 5.01 -13.83 1.66
C THR A 176 5.39 -12.41 1.29
N ALA A 177 4.42 -11.57 0.88
CA ALA A 177 4.66 -10.17 0.62
C ALA A 177 5.21 -9.41 1.84
N HIS A 178 4.70 -9.71 3.05
CA HIS A 178 5.23 -9.17 4.30
C HIS A 178 6.70 -9.56 4.49
N GLN A 179 7.07 -10.83 4.29
CA GLN A 179 8.48 -11.26 4.37
C GLN A 179 9.37 -10.58 3.33
N VAL A 180 8.92 -10.48 2.07
CA VAL A 180 9.68 -9.85 0.98
C VAL A 180 9.88 -8.36 1.25
N LEU A 181 8.82 -7.65 1.65
CA LEU A 181 8.89 -6.24 1.98
C LEU A 181 9.80 -5.98 3.20
N TRP A 182 9.72 -6.82 4.24
CA TRP A 182 10.61 -6.72 5.40
C TRP A 182 12.09 -6.85 5.01
N ARG A 183 12.44 -7.86 4.19
CA ARG A 183 13.82 -8.09 3.71
C ARG A 183 14.33 -6.94 2.84
N ALA A 184 13.45 -6.31 2.06
CA ALA A 184 13.81 -5.23 1.12
C ALA A 184 13.85 -3.84 1.78
N ALA A 185 12.92 -3.54 2.68
CA ALA A 185 12.89 -2.28 3.43
C ALA A 185 13.99 -2.23 4.51
N ARG A 186 14.30 -3.37 5.13
CA ARG A 186 15.17 -3.50 6.31
C ARG A 186 14.83 -2.45 7.38
N PRO A 187 13.57 -2.46 7.88
CA PRO A 187 13.09 -1.39 8.72
C PRO A 187 13.87 -1.35 10.05
N SER A 188 14.14 -0.14 10.54
CA SER A 188 14.90 0.10 11.77
C SER A 188 14.15 1.08 12.67
N LEU A 189 14.04 0.74 13.95
CA LEU A 189 13.45 1.60 14.96
C LEU A 189 14.36 2.80 15.31
N ALA A 190 15.64 2.78 14.94
CA ALA A 190 16.52 3.95 15.03
C ALA A 190 16.31 4.96 13.87
N GLY A 191 15.37 4.68 12.96
CA GLY A 191 15.17 5.44 11.73
C GLY A 191 16.31 5.27 10.71
N HIS A 192 16.12 5.88 9.54
CA HIS A 192 17.16 6.14 8.54
C HIS A 192 16.83 7.49 7.89
N GLY A 193 17.74 8.46 7.95
CA GLY A 193 17.57 9.74 7.23
C GLY A 193 16.35 10.58 7.63
N GLY A 194 15.86 10.45 8.87
CA GLY A 194 14.67 11.19 9.34
C GLY A 194 13.31 10.51 9.06
N SER A 195 13.30 9.27 8.56
CA SER A 195 12.09 8.44 8.52
C SER A 195 12.25 7.09 9.23
N CYS A 196 11.14 6.52 9.69
CA CYS A 196 11.06 5.18 10.27
C CYS A 196 9.88 4.40 9.66
N ALA A 197 10.15 3.23 9.09
CA ALA A 197 9.12 2.37 8.52
C ALA A 197 8.68 1.28 9.51
N LEU A 198 7.40 1.29 9.90
CA LEU A 198 6.75 0.18 10.59
C LEU A 198 6.01 -0.69 9.59
N ILE A 199 6.14 -2.01 9.72
CA ILE A 199 5.60 -3.01 8.80
C ILE A 199 5.03 -4.13 9.65
N GLY A 200 3.76 -4.50 9.44
CA GLY A 200 3.11 -5.53 10.24
C GLY A 200 1.77 -5.96 9.69
N GLU A 201 1.26 -7.09 10.18
CA GLU A 201 -0.02 -7.64 9.75
C GLU A 201 -1.10 -7.30 10.79
N VAL A 202 -2.14 -6.60 10.37
CA VAL A 202 -3.27 -6.19 11.22
C VAL A 202 -4.56 -6.61 10.51
N ASP A 203 -5.38 -7.40 11.19
CA ASP A 203 -6.68 -7.89 10.74
C ASP A 203 -6.66 -8.60 9.35
N GLY A 204 -5.57 -9.31 9.06
CA GLY A 204 -5.35 -10.03 7.80
C GLY A 204 -4.86 -9.15 6.64
N GLU A 205 -4.51 -7.90 6.93
CA GLU A 205 -3.98 -6.93 5.96
C GLU A 205 -2.52 -6.58 6.29
N LEU A 206 -1.70 -6.35 5.26
CA LEU A 206 -0.35 -5.84 5.45
C LEU A 206 -0.41 -4.31 5.55
N LEU A 207 -0.01 -3.79 6.71
CA LEU A 207 0.13 -2.36 6.96
C LEU A 207 1.60 -1.97 6.84
N VAL A 208 1.82 -0.82 6.20
CA VAL A 208 3.13 -0.19 6.06
C VAL A 208 2.96 1.27 6.43
N ALA A 209 3.55 1.72 7.54
CA ALA A 209 3.52 3.11 7.98
C ALA A 209 4.93 3.69 7.92
N GLU A 210 5.16 4.65 7.03
CA GLU A 210 6.37 5.48 7.06
C GLU A 210 6.10 6.69 7.95
N LEU A 211 6.81 6.77 9.08
CA LEU A 211 6.81 7.89 10.01
C LEU A 211 7.90 8.86 9.58
N HIS A 212 7.63 10.16 9.51
CA HIS A 212 8.56 11.16 8.96
C HIS A 212 8.25 12.60 9.44
N HIS A 213 9.04 13.58 8.98
CA HIS A 213 8.92 15.00 9.39
C HIS A 213 7.97 15.86 8.51
N GLY A 214 7.16 15.24 7.64
CA GLY A 214 6.24 15.94 6.71
C GLY A 214 6.60 15.80 5.23
N SER A 215 7.84 15.45 4.89
CA SER A 215 8.25 15.06 3.52
C SER A 215 8.46 13.54 3.42
N ASP A 216 7.96 12.91 2.34
CA ASP A 216 8.14 11.49 2.01
C ASP A 216 9.02 11.37 0.75
N ASP A 217 10.17 10.71 0.86
CA ASP A 217 11.14 10.52 -0.25
C ASP A 217 10.65 9.50 -1.31
N GLY A 218 9.46 8.93 -1.12
CA GLY A 218 8.83 7.91 -1.96
C GLY A 218 9.56 6.57 -1.93
N ARG A 219 10.50 6.36 -0.99
CA ARG A 219 11.30 5.12 -0.91
C ARG A 219 10.39 3.92 -0.62
N ILE A 220 9.48 4.06 0.34
CA ILE A 220 8.53 3.01 0.68
C ILE A 220 7.48 2.86 -0.43
N LEU A 221 6.96 3.94 -1.01
CA LEU A 221 6.07 3.87 -2.20
C LEU A 221 6.67 3.00 -3.33
N ARG A 222 7.94 3.22 -3.69
CA ARG A 222 8.66 2.44 -4.72
C ARG A 222 8.86 0.97 -4.34
N LEU A 223 8.95 0.64 -3.05
CA LEU A 223 9.02 -0.74 -2.56
C LEU A 223 7.64 -1.42 -2.56
N VAL A 224 6.65 -0.75 -1.97
CA VAL A 224 5.25 -1.19 -1.88
C VAL A 224 4.66 -1.43 -3.28
N SER A 225 4.97 -0.57 -4.27
CA SER A 225 4.54 -0.74 -5.66
C SER A 225 5.08 -2.04 -6.27
N ARG A 226 6.39 -2.27 -6.23
CA ARG A 226 7.02 -3.49 -6.77
C ARG A 226 6.56 -4.77 -6.08
N VAL A 227 6.33 -4.74 -4.76
CA VAL A 227 5.79 -5.88 -4.01
C VAL A 227 4.32 -6.13 -4.38
N SER A 228 3.52 -5.07 -4.55
CA SER A 228 2.11 -5.18 -4.95
C SER A 228 1.94 -5.74 -6.36
N GLU A 229 2.81 -5.33 -7.29
CA GLU A 229 2.86 -5.87 -8.64
C GLU A 229 3.24 -7.36 -8.63
N ARG A 230 4.34 -7.72 -7.97
CA ARG A 230 4.86 -9.10 -7.91
C ARG A 230 3.90 -10.09 -7.22
N HIS A 231 3.26 -9.69 -6.12
CA HIS A 231 2.37 -10.57 -5.33
C HIS A 231 0.87 -10.33 -5.60
N GLY A 232 0.55 -9.59 -6.66
CA GLY A 232 -0.84 -9.36 -7.09
C GLY A 232 -1.69 -8.54 -6.11
N LEU A 233 -1.07 -7.82 -5.17
CA LEU A 233 -1.78 -7.06 -4.13
C LEU A 233 -2.46 -5.81 -4.70
N LEU A 234 -3.43 -5.32 -3.93
CA LEU A 234 -4.10 -4.04 -4.08
C LEU A 234 -3.89 -3.24 -2.79
N ALA A 235 -3.56 -1.97 -2.92
CA ALA A 235 -3.22 -1.07 -1.83
C ALA A 235 -4.01 0.24 -1.91
N GLY A 236 -4.38 0.75 -0.75
CA GLY A 236 -4.71 2.16 -0.59
C GLY A 236 -3.61 2.87 0.18
N LEU A 237 -3.36 4.12 -0.18
CA LEU A 237 -2.36 5.00 0.43
C LEU A 237 -3.07 6.19 1.06
N ALA A 238 -2.68 6.63 2.26
CA ALA A 238 -3.14 7.90 2.84
C ALA A 238 -1.97 8.58 3.57
N GLY A 239 -1.81 9.88 3.34
CA GLY A 239 -0.71 10.67 3.89
C GLY A 239 -0.03 11.53 2.80
N PRO A 240 0.89 12.42 3.20
CA PRO A 240 1.35 12.61 4.58
C PRO A 240 0.31 13.32 5.47
N VAL A 241 0.06 12.81 6.68
CA VAL A 241 -0.82 13.44 7.68
C VAL A 241 -0.19 13.42 9.08
N PRO A 242 -0.59 14.30 10.02
CA PRO A 242 -0.06 14.28 11.38
C PRO A 242 -0.26 12.93 12.09
N LEU A 243 0.67 12.51 12.95
CA LEU A 243 0.62 11.21 13.64
C LEU A 243 -0.66 10.99 14.47
N ALA A 244 -1.23 12.04 15.06
CA ALA A 244 -2.49 11.98 15.79
C ALA A 244 -3.68 11.56 14.88
N GLU A 245 -3.57 11.79 13.57
CA GLU A 245 -4.57 11.45 12.56
C GLU A 245 -4.32 10.07 11.92
N MET A 246 -3.39 9.24 12.44
CA MET A 246 -3.12 7.88 11.96
C MET A 246 -4.40 7.03 11.81
N HIS A 247 -5.34 7.11 12.76
CA HIS A 247 -6.62 6.39 12.69
C HIS A 247 -7.47 6.84 11.48
N THR A 248 -7.43 8.14 11.13
CA THR A 248 -8.09 8.72 9.96
C THR A 248 -7.37 8.25 8.68
N ALA A 249 -6.03 8.29 8.65
CA ALA A 249 -5.24 7.74 7.55
C ALA A 249 -5.55 6.26 7.31
N HIS A 250 -5.74 5.48 8.37
CA HIS A 250 -6.06 4.06 8.28
C HIS A 250 -7.45 3.80 7.68
N ALA A 251 -8.44 4.60 8.03
CA ALA A 251 -9.77 4.55 7.41
C ALA A 251 -9.72 5.02 5.94
N ASP A 252 -9.00 6.11 5.65
CA ASP A 252 -8.88 6.66 4.31
C ASP A 252 -8.09 5.75 3.36
N ALA A 253 -7.01 5.10 3.82
CA ALA A 253 -6.30 4.09 3.06
C ALA A 253 -7.18 2.86 2.77
N ALA A 254 -8.02 2.41 3.71
CA ALA A 254 -8.99 1.34 3.41
C ALA A 254 -10.05 1.79 2.40
N ALA A 255 -10.57 3.00 2.54
CA ALA A 255 -11.51 3.58 1.60
C ALA A 255 -10.89 3.67 0.20
N ALA A 256 -9.63 4.12 0.10
CA ALA A 256 -8.92 4.29 -1.16
C ALA A 256 -8.64 2.97 -1.88
N ARG A 257 -8.31 1.92 -1.11
CA ARG A 257 -8.07 0.57 -1.65
C ARG A 257 -9.28 -0.02 -2.38
N HIS A 258 -10.52 0.40 -2.07
CA HIS A 258 -11.71 -0.09 -2.77
C HIS A 258 -11.74 0.31 -4.26
N SER A 259 -10.98 1.35 -4.64
CA SER A 259 -10.81 1.83 -6.00
C SER A 259 -9.67 1.14 -6.75
N ALA A 260 -8.78 0.45 -6.03
CA ALA A 260 -7.62 -0.22 -6.61
C ALA A 260 -8.02 -1.36 -7.55
N THR A 261 -7.26 -1.50 -8.63
CA THR A 261 -7.47 -2.51 -9.67
C THR A 261 -6.13 -3.16 -10.04
N PRO A 262 -6.12 -4.30 -10.75
CA PRO A 262 -4.86 -4.89 -11.24
C PRO A 262 -4.03 -3.94 -12.14
N ALA A 263 -4.67 -2.97 -12.81
CA ALA A 263 -4.01 -1.92 -13.59
C ALA A 263 -3.55 -0.72 -12.74
N HIS A 264 -4.31 -0.37 -11.70
CA HIS A 264 -4.00 0.73 -10.77
C HIS A 264 -3.94 0.17 -9.34
N ARG A 265 -2.82 -0.49 -9.00
CA ARG A 265 -2.69 -1.32 -7.79
C ARG A 265 -2.59 -0.53 -6.50
N ILE A 266 -1.97 0.65 -6.53
CA ILE A 266 -1.93 1.58 -5.40
C ILE A 266 -2.79 2.77 -5.77
N VAL A 267 -3.77 3.10 -4.93
CA VAL A 267 -4.55 4.33 -5.11
C VAL A 267 -4.47 5.16 -3.84
N PRO A 268 -3.94 6.40 -3.90
CA PRO A 268 -3.89 7.25 -2.74
C PRO A 268 -5.26 7.90 -2.47
N ALA A 269 -5.50 8.24 -1.21
CA ALA A 269 -6.78 8.74 -0.73
C ALA A 269 -7.13 10.13 -1.28
N ASP A 270 -6.19 10.86 -1.85
CA ASP A 270 -6.41 12.10 -2.58
C ASP A 270 -6.71 11.88 -4.08
N ALA A 271 -6.17 10.83 -4.71
CA ALA A 271 -6.33 10.56 -6.15
C ALA A 271 -7.42 9.53 -6.52
N VAL A 272 -8.14 8.94 -5.55
CA VAL A 272 -9.41 8.25 -5.87
C VAL A 272 -10.40 9.27 -6.42
N GLY A 273 -10.68 9.16 -7.73
CA GLY A 273 -11.45 10.16 -8.46
C GLY A 273 -10.73 11.51 -8.40
N THR A 274 -9.66 11.63 -9.19
CA THR A 274 -8.80 12.81 -9.25
C THR A 274 -9.63 14.09 -9.21
N PRO A 275 -9.24 15.13 -8.45
CA PRO A 275 -10.00 16.39 -8.36
C PRO A 275 -9.96 17.22 -9.65
N GLN A 276 -9.94 16.60 -10.84
CA GLN A 276 -10.08 17.23 -12.15
C GLN A 276 -11.29 18.16 -12.16
N LEU A 277 -12.51 17.65 -11.96
CA LEU A 277 -13.69 18.52 -11.96
C LEU A 277 -13.56 19.65 -10.91
N ALA A 278 -13.23 19.31 -9.66
CA ALA A 278 -13.09 20.29 -8.57
C ALA A 278 -12.06 21.41 -8.84
N ARG A 279 -10.96 21.12 -9.54
CA ARG A 279 -9.94 22.10 -9.97
C ARG A 279 -10.39 22.94 -11.18
N LEU A 280 -11.34 22.45 -11.97
CA LEU A 280 -11.91 23.14 -13.14
C LEU A 280 -13.14 23.98 -12.76
N LEU A 281 -13.68 23.84 -11.54
CA LEU A 281 -14.80 24.65 -11.05
C LEU A 281 -14.35 26.04 -10.58
N PRO A 282 -15.16 27.11 -10.81
CA PRO A 282 -14.90 28.44 -10.26
C PRO A 282 -14.78 28.41 -8.72
N PRO A 283 -13.60 28.70 -8.14
CA PRO A 283 -13.32 28.38 -6.74
C PRO A 283 -14.15 29.19 -5.74
N GLY A 284 -14.51 30.44 -6.06
CA GLY A 284 -15.37 31.28 -5.23
C GLY A 284 -16.77 30.68 -5.03
N PRO A 285 -17.60 30.56 -6.10
CA PRO A 285 -18.92 29.94 -6.03
C PRO A 285 -18.90 28.50 -5.48
N TYR A 286 -17.91 27.69 -5.91
CA TYR A 286 -17.77 26.30 -5.48
C TYR A 286 -17.51 26.17 -3.98
N THR A 287 -16.52 26.88 -3.42
CA THR A 287 -16.21 26.82 -1.99
C THR A 287 -17.30 27.45 -1.12
N ALA A 288 -17.99 28.48 -1.62
CA ALA A 288 -19.14 29.08 -0.93
C ALA A 288 -20.32 28.10 -0.82
N TRP A 289 -20.69 27.44 -1.93
CA TRP A 289 -21.72 26.41 -1.95
C TRP A 289 -21.34 25.21 -1.07
N ALA A 290 -20.14 24.67 -1.22
CA ALA A 290 -19.68 23.51 -0.46
C ALA A 290 -19.68 23.78 1.06
N ARG A 291 -19.21 24.96 1.49
CA ARG A 291 -19.28 25.40 2.89
C ARG A 291 -20.72 25.49 3.38
N SER A 292 -21.64 25.95 2.54
CA SER A 292 -23.05 26.09 2.87
C SER A 292 -23.75 24.74 3.03
N VAL A 293 -23.54 23.80 2.09
CA VAL A 293 -24.05 22.41 2.16
C VAL A 293 -23.47 21.65 3.35
N LEU A 294 -22.18 21.80 3.64
CA LEU A 294 -21.49 21.09 4.73
C LEU A 294 -21.61 21.81 6.09
N SER A 295 -22.24 22.98 6.16
CA SER A 295 -22.40 23.77 7.39
C SER A 295 -23.09 23.01 8.53
N PRO A 296 -24.10 22.12 8.31
CA PRO A 296 -24.72 21.36 9.40
C PRO A 296 -23.86 20.20 9.93
N LEU A 297 -22.71 19.90 9.29
CA LEU A 297 -21.92 18.71 9.57
C LEU A 297 -20.62 19.02 10.32
N THR A 298 -20.41 18.32 11.44
CA THR A 298 -19.14 18.28 12.19
C THR A 298 -18.01 17.64 11.38
N ARG A 299 -16.75 17.77 11.83
CA ARG A 299 -15.59 17.09 11.21
C ARG A 299 -15.81 15.57 11.15
N GLU A 300 -16.32 14.97 12.21
CA GLU A 300 -16.64 13.53 12.27
C GLU A 300 -17.73 13.13 11.26
N HIS A 301 -18.82 13.90 11.18
CA HIS A 301 -19.88 13.65 10.18
C HIS A 301 -19.35 13.71 8.75
N ARG A 302 -18.44 14.65 8.45
CA ARG A 302 -17.81 14.79 7.12
C ARG A 302 -16.88 13.62 6.80
N HIS A 303 -16.06 13.17 7.75
CA HIS A 303 -15.19 12.01 7.56
C HIS A 303 -15.99 10.71 7.36
N LEU A 304 -16.99 10.44 8.22
CA LEU A 304 -17.92 9.31 8.06
C LEU A 304 -18.59 9.32 6.68
N LEU A 305 -19.07 10.48 6.24
CA LEU A 305 -19.71 10.65 4.94
C LEU A 305 -18.72 10.39 3.80
N LEU A 306 -17.51 10.94 3.85
CA LEU A 306 -16.46 10.71 2.85
C LEU A 306 -16.12 9.23 2.70
N VAL A 307 -15.90 8.53 3.81
CA VAL A 307 -15.60 7.08 3.81
C VAL A 307 -16.80 6.27 3.29
N ARG A 308 -18.05 6.63 3.64
CA ARG A 308 -19.26 6.00 3.08
C ARG A 308 -19.42 6.25 1.58
N LEU A 309 -19.06 7.43 1.09
CA LEU A 309 -19.14 7.77 -0.33
C LEU A 309 -18.10 7.02 -1.15
N ARG A 310 -16.84 6.93 -0.68
CA ARG A 310 -15.76 6.16 -1.33
C ARG A 310 -16.03 4.65 -1.34
N THR A 311 -16.32 4.07 -0.19
CA THR A 311 -16.55 2.61 -0.05
C THR A 311 -17.84 2.12 -0.70
N GLY A 312 -18.77 3.04 -0.99
CA GLY A 312 -20.04 2.78 -1.67
C GLY A 312 -21.10 2.04 -0.85
N SER A 313 -20.82 1.60 0.38
CA SER A 313 -21.81 0.93 1.21
C SER A 313 -21.54 1.09 2.71
N ALA A 314 -22.60 1.09 3.54
CA ALA A 314 -22.47 1.19 4.98
C ALA A 314 -21.66 0.05 5.64
N PRO A 315 -21.77 -1.23 5.22
CA PRO A 315 -20.90 -2.30 5.76
C PRO A 315 -19.42 -2.12 5.45
N ARG A 316 -19.06 -1.67 4.23
CA ARG A 316 -17.66 -1.41 3.86
C ARG A 316 -17.10 -0.18 4.57
N ALA A 317 -17.90 0.87 4.71
CA ALA A 317 -17.55 2.03 5.53
C ALA A 317 -17.32 1.65 6.99
N ALA A 318 -18.15 0.77 7.54
CA ALA A 318 -18.00 0.26 8.91
C ALA A 318 -16.69 -0.53 9.09
N ALA A 319 -16.36 -1.42 8.13
CA ALA A 319 -15.07 -2.12 8.13
C ALA A 319 -13.88 -1.16 7.99
N ALA A 320 -13.95 -0.15 7.12
CA ALA A 320 -12.89 0.85 6.98
C ALA A 320 -12.67 1.69 8.25
N LEU A 321 -13.76 2.01 8.97
CA LEU A 321 -13.74 2.83 10.20
C LEU A 321 -13.53 2.03 11.49
N GLY A 322 -13.46 0.69 11.45
CA GLY A 322 -13.43 -0.15 12.66
C GLY A 322 -14.71 -0.07 13.51
N LEU A 323 -15.86 0.22 12.89
CA LEU A 323 -17.15 0.41 13.56
C LEU A 323 -18.13 -0.72 13.25
N SER A 324 -19.20 -0.86 14.06
CA SER A 324 -20.29 -1.75 13.71
C SER A 324 -21.12 -1.19 12.53
N PRO A 325 -21.64 -2.04 11.61
CA PRO A 325 -22.54 -1.60 10.56
C PRO A 325 -23.82 -0.93 11.09
N GLY A 326 -24.29 -1.31 12.28
CA GLY A 326 -25.43 -0.68 12.94
C GLY A 326 -25.13 0.76 13.37
N THR A 327 -23.96 0.99 13.98
CA THR A 327 -23.47 2.32 14.38
C THR A 327 -23.36 3.24 13.17
N VAL A 328 -22.73 2.77 12.08
CA VAL A 328 -22.60 3.54 10.83
C VAL A 328 -23.96 3.89 10.24
N ARG A 329 -24.91 2.95 10.14
CA ARG A 329 -26.27 3.24 9.66
C ARG A 329 -27.00 4.26 10.54
N THR A 330 -26.80 4.23 11.86
CA THR A 330 -27.42 5.19 12.78
C THR A 330 -26.83 6.58 12.63
N ARG A 331 -25.50 6.72 12.58
CA ARG A 331 -24.84 8.01 12.34
C ARG A 331 -25.19 8.58 10.95
N LEU A 332 -25.22 7.74 9.91
CA LEU A 332 -25.64 8.17 8.56
C LEU A 332 -27.11 8.62 8.49
N ARG A 333 -28.02 8.02 9.25
CA ARG A 333 -29.40 8.52 9.38
C ARG A 333 -29.46 9.92 10.02
N GLY A 334 -28.61 10.18 11.02
CA GLY A 334 -28.44 11.53 11.58
C GLY A 334 -27.91 12.53 10.54
N VAL A 335 -26.88 12.16 9.78
CA VAL A 335 -26.33 12.99 8.69
C VAL A 335 -27.38 13.27 7.60
N ALA A 336 -28.16 12.26 7.20
CA ALA A 336 -29.25 12.41 6.23
C ALA A 336 -30.32 13.41 6.70
N ALA A 337 -30.70 13.34 7.98
CA ALA A 337 -31.65 14.27 8.59
C ALA A 337 -31.11 15.71 8.67
N LEU A 338 -29.84 15.90 9.05
CA LEU A 338 -29.18 17.21 9.08
C LEU A 338 -29.07 17.87 7.69
N LEU A 339 -28.83 17.07 6.65
CA LEU A 339 -28.78 17.53 5.25
C LEU A 339 -30.16 17.65 4.60
N GLY A 340 -31.20 17.05 5.18
CA GLY A 340 -32.54 16.95 4.59
C GLY A 340 -32.54 16.22 3.24
N ALA A 341 -31.73 15.17 3.08
CA ALA A 341 -31.48 14.52 1.80
C ALA A 341 -31.31 13.00 1.91
N ASP A 342 -31.69 12.29 0.85
CA ASP A 342 -31.42 10.85 0.71
C ASP A 342 -29.95 10.61 0.36
N LEU A 343 -29.23 9.89 1.22
CA LEU A 343 -27.81 9.57 1.02
C LEU A 343 -27.59 8.36 0.08
N ASP A 344 -28.64 7.65 -0.32
CA ASP A 344 -28.53 6.60 -1.33
C ASP A 344 -28.72 7.14 -2.77
N ASP A 345 -29.35 8.30 -2.98
CA ASP A 345 -29.45 9.01 -4.27
C ASP A 345 -28.05 9.34 -4.84
N ILE A 346 -27.77 8.84 -6.05
CA ILE A 346 -26.48 9.04 -6.75
C ILE A 346 -26.17 10.52 -7.02
N THR A 347 -27.20 11.36 -7.20
CA THR A 347 -27.05 12.81 -7.38
C THR A 347 -26.57 13.47 -6.10
N VAL A 348 -27.21 13.14 -4.98
CA VAL A 348 -26.82 13.62 -3.64
C VAL A 348 -25.43 13.12 -3.29
N GLN A 349 -25.12 11.84 -3.56
CA GLN A 349 -23.78 11.27 -3.36
C GLN A 349 -22.71 12.04 -4.15
N ALA A 350 -22.95 12.30 -5.44
CA ALA A 350 -22.00 13.00 -6.29
C ALA A 350 -21.78 14.46 -5.88
N HIS A 351 -22.85 15.18 -5.53
CA HIS A 351 -22.74 16.55 -5.04
C HIS A 351 -22.07 16.62 -3.66
N LEU A 352 -22.35 15.69 -2.75
CA LEU A 352 -21.68 15.64 -1.44
C LEU A 352 -20.19 15.28 -1.56
N LEU A 353 -19.83 14.35 -2.44
CA LEU A 353 -18.44 14.02 -2.76
C LEU A 353 -17.70 15.22 -3.36
N LEU A 354 -18.35 15.98 -4.25
CA LEU A 354 -17.82 17.24 -4.77
C LEU A 354 -17.68 18.30 -3.68
N ALA A 355 -18.65 18.46 -2.78
CA ALA A 355 -18.59 19.43 -1.69
C ALA A 355 -17.48 19.09 -0.67
N LEU A 356 -17.28 17.81 -0.35
CA LEU A 356 -16.23 17.33 0.56
C LEU A 356 -14.80 17.51 0.02
N ARG A 357 -14.66 17.69 -1.30
CA ARG A 357 -13.38 17.99 -1.98
C ARG A 357 -13.12 19.48 -2.21
N ALA A 358 -14.04 20.36 -1.81
CA ALA A 358 -13.87 21.79 -2.02
C ALA A 358 -12.69 22.30 -1.18
N PRO A 359 -11.78 23.13 -1.74
CA PRO A 359 -10.60 23.58 -1.01
C PRO A 359 -11.01 24.38 0.22
N THR A 360 -10.55 23.93 1.39
CA THR A 360 -10.51 24.74 2.60
C THR A 360 -9.48 25.84 2.39
N ARG A 361 -9.87 27.12 2.62
CA ARG A 361 -8.93 28.24 2.54
C ARG A 361 -7.76 27.98 3.50
N GLY A 362 -6.57 27.76 2.95
CA GLY A 362 -5.36 27.34 3.66
C GLY A 362 -4.24 26.89 2.71
N ASP A 363 -4.55 26.05 1.71
CA ASP A 363 -3.53 25.41 0.86
C ASP A 363 -3.09 26.22 -0.38
N GLY A 364 -2.80 27.51 -0.19
CA GLY A 364 -2.15 28.34 -1.21
C GLY A 364 -2.68 29.77 -1.30
N ASP A 365 -2.00 30.69 -0.60
CA ASP A 365 -1.49 31.97 -1.13
C ASP A 365 -0.74 32.73 -0.01
N ASP A 366 0.45 32.23 0.38
CA ASP A 366 1.41 33.00 1.17
C ASP A 366 2.51 33.53 0.23
N GLY A 367 2.37 34.79 -0.20
CA GLY A 367 3.38 35.55 -0.95
C GLY A 367 2.93 35.97 -2.36
N ASN A 368 2.32 37.14 -2.55
CA ASN A 368 3.02 38.41 -2.34
C ASN A 368 2.08 39.61 -2.16
N GLY A 369 1.97 40.11 -0.93
CA GLY A 369 1.25 41.35 -0.62
C GLY A 369 2.13 42.59 -0.78
N GLN A 370 2.22 43.17 -1.98
CA GLN A 370 2.75 44.52 -2.16
C GLN A 370 1.61 45.54 -2.16
N ALA A 371 1.59 46.43 -1.16
CA ALA A 371 0.53 47.42 -0.98
C ALA A 371 0.68 48.65 -1.90
N GLY A 372 -0.45 49.16 -2.37
CA GLY A 372 -0.62 50.43 -3.07
C GLY A 372 -1.95 50.41 -3.86
N GLY A 373 -2.87 51.36 -3.73
CA GLY A 373 -2.86 52.61 -2.99
C GLY A 373 -3.54 53.70 -3.81
N ASN A 374 -4.84 53.91 -3.59
CA ASN A 374 -5.75 54.83 -4.30
C ASN A 374 -5.92 54.60 -5.83
N ASP A 375 -7.17 54.50 -6.30
CA ASP A 375 -7.87 55.72 -6.73
C ASP A 375 -9.41 55.57 -6.80
N ARG A 376 -10.08 56.68 -7.11
CA ARG A 376 -11.52 56.95 -6.88
C ARG A 376 -12.49 56.53 -8.01
N ALA A 377 -13.78 56.61 -7.65
CA ALA A 377 -15.00 56.53 -8.48
C ALA A 377 -15.31 55.12 -9.05
N GLY A 378 -16.55 54.62 -9.05
CA GLY A 378 -17.82 55.23 -8.65
C GLY A 378 -18.86 55.09 -9.76
N ASP A 379 -19.71 54.07 -9.69
CA ASP A 379 -20.94 54.00 -10.50
C ASP A 379 -22.03 53.13 -9.83
N ASN A 380 -23.29 53.48 -10.08
CA ASN A 380 -24.49 52.89 -9.48
C ASN A 380 -25.07 51.77 -10.36
N GLY A 381 -24.62 50.53 -10.13
CA GLY A 381 -25.22 49.33 -10.73
C GLY A 381 -26.38 48.76 -9.91
N GLN A 382 -27.62 49.15 -10.18
CA GLN A 382 -28.82 48.58 -9.52
C GLN A 382 -29.06 47.10 -9.90
N ALA A 383 -28.39 46.20 -9.19
CA ALA A 383 -28.69 44.77 -9.21
C ALA A 383 -30.04 44.51 -8.51
N ARG A 384 -31.08 44.24 -9.31
CA ARG A 384 -32.43 43.90 -8.84
C ARG A 384 -32.39 42.74 -7.85
N SER A 385 -32.80 43.01 -6.62
CA SER A 385 -32.87 42.03 -5.53
C SER A 385 -34.03 41.07 -5.74
N ASN A 386 -33.79 39.95 -6.43
CA ASN A 386 -34.67 38.79 -6.32
C ASN A 386 -34.58 38.25 -4.88
N GLY A 387 -35.75 38.05 -4.25
CA GLY A 387 -35.89 37.85 -2.82
C GLY A 387 -35.04 36.69 -2.30
N HIS A 388 -34.11 36.99 -1.39
CA HIS A 388 -33.44 35.96 -0.60
C HIS A 388 -34.44 35.36 0.39
N GLU A 389 -34.78 34.08 0.19
CA GLU A 389 -35.22 33.20 1.28
C GLU A 389 -34.09 33.10 2.32
N ARG A 390 -34.08 34.03 3.29
CA ARG A 390 -33.19 33.92 4.45
C ARG A 390 -33.67 32.75 5.31
N GLY A 391 -32.85 31.70 5.45
CA GLY A 391 -32.99 30.76 6.57
C GLY A 391 -32.92 29.25 6.28
N ARG A 392 -32.59 28.79 5.06
CA ARG A 392 -32.34 27.36 4.83
C ARG A 392 -31.02 27.11 4.08
N PRO A 393 -30.15 26.19 4.56
CA PRO A 393 -28.97 25.80 3.79
C PRO A 393 -29.40 25.16 2.45
N PRO A 394 -28.61 25.35 1.38
CA PRO A 394 -28.91 24.78 0.07
C PRO A 394 -28.93 23.25 0.16
N ARG A 395 -29.94 22.62 -0.44
CA ARG A 395 -30.05 21.16 -0.44
C ARG A 395 -28.95 20.57 -1.32
N PRO A 396 -28.32 19.44 -0.92
CA PRO A 396 -27.29 18.80 -1.73
C PRO A 396 -27.83 18.21 -3.05
N GLN A 397 -29.14 18.23 -3.29
CA GLN A 397 -29.76 17.84 -4.57
C GLN A 397 -29.50 18.85 -5.70
N THR A 398 -29.18 20.10 -5.36
CA THR A 398 -29.08 21.21 -6.32
C THR A 398 -27.67 21.79 -6.32
N LEU A 399 -26.97 21.66 -7.44
CA LEU A 399 -25.77 22.46 -7.70
C LEU A 399 -26.17 23.90 -8.02
N PRO A 400 -25.34 24.91 -7.70
CA PRO A 400 -25.51 26.26 -8.22
C PRO A 400 -25.54 26.22 -9.76
N GLY A 401 -26.50 26.93 -10.37
CA GLY A 401 -26.55 27.06 -11.82
C GLY A 401 -25.24 27.65 -12.36
N GLY A 402 -24.77 27.17 -13.51
CA GLY A 402 -23.50 27.59 -14.10
C GLY A 402 -22.26 26.82 -13.62
N ILE A 403 -22.30 26.05 -12.52
CA ILE A 403 -21.10 25.37 -12.02
C ILE A 403 -20.60 24.26 -12.95
N LEU A 404 -21.51 23.48 -13.56
CA LEU A 404 -21.14 22.45 -14.55
C LEU A 404 -21.27 22.95 -16.00
N ASP A 405 -21.85 24.14 -16.22
CA ASP A 405 -22.18 24.64 -17.55
C ASP A 405 -21.01 25.40 -18.21
N THR A 406 -19.85 25.43 -17.57
CA THR A 406 -18.62 25.99 -18.14
C THR A 406 -18.10 25.10 -19.27
N ASP A 407 -17.53 25.70 -20.32
CA ASP A 407 -16.96 24.94 -21.45
C ASP A 407 -15.81 24.02 -21.01
N VAL A 408 -15.13 24.37 -19.93
CA VAL A 408 -14.08 23.56 -19.30
C VAL A 408 -14.66 22.29 -18.66
N ALA A 409 -15.74 22.41 -17.88
CA ALA A 409 -16.45 21.26 -17.31
C ALA A 409 -17.11 20.41 -18.41
N ARG A 410 -17.67 21.02 -19.46
CA ARG A 410 -18.20 20.32 -20.63
C ARG A 410 -17.11 19.54 -21.38
N THR A 411 -15.94 20.13 -21.56
CA THR A 411 -14.78 19.48 -22.21
C THR A 411 -14.27 18.30 -21.39
N TRP A 412 -14.16 18.45 -20.06
CA TRP A 412 -13.87 17.34 -19.14
C TRP A 412 -14.90 16.21 -19.27
N ALA A 413 -16.19 16.54 -19.26
CA ALA A 413 -17.26 15.56 -19.33
C ALA A 413 -17.27 14.81 -20.68
N VAL A 414 -17.07 15.52 -21.80
CA VAL A 414 -16.89 14.91 -23.13
C VAL A 414 -15.65 14.03 -23.18
N GLY A 415 -14.54 14.44 -22.57
CA GLY A 415 -13.34 13.61 -22.44
C GLY A 415 -13.59 12.32 -21.64
N LEU A 416 -14.42 12.40 -20.58
CA LEU A 416 -14.69 11.26 -19.71
C LEU A 416 -15.72 10.27 -20.31
N VAL A 417 -16.78 10.72 -20.99
CA VAL A 417 -17.85 9.82 -21.49
C VAL A 417 -18.05 9.83 -23.02
N GLY A 418 -17.30 10.63 -23.77
CA GLY A 418 -17.46 10.79 -25.22
C GLY A 418 -17.17 9.55 -26.06
N GLY A 419 -16.33 8.63 -25.57
CA GLY A 419 -16.07 7.33 -26.20
C GLY A 419 -17.23 6.32 -26.11
N LEU A 420 -18.31 6.64 -25.40
CA LEU A 420 -19.48 5.79 -25.29
C LEU A 420 -20.49 6.02 -26.42
N GLU A 421 -20.80 4.92 -27.11
CA GLU A 421 -21.95 4.84 -28.00
C GLU A 421 -23.25 5.23 -27.27
N PRO A 422 -24.23 5.85 -27.95
CA PRO A 422 -25.45 6.35 -27.29
C PRO A 422 -26.16 5.29 -26.44
N HIS A 423 -26.23 4.04 -26.93
CA HIS A 423 -26.92 2.98 -26.21
C HIS A 423 -26.23 2.60 -24.88
N LEU A 424 -24.90 2.58 -24.85
CA LEU A 424 -24.09 2.37 -23.65
C LEU A 424 -24.23 3.54 -22.68
N ARG A 425 -24.25 4.78 -23.20
CA ARG A 425 -24.44 6.00 -22.40
C ARG A 425 -25.79 6.01 -21.68
N ILE A 426 -26.87 5.71 -22.41
CA ILE A 426 -28.24 5.63 -21.87
C ILE A 426 -28.35 4.49 -20.83
N ALA A 427 -27.78 3.32 -21.11
CA ALA A 427 -27.77 2.19 -20.19
C ALA A 427 -27.01 2.50 -18.89
N LEU A 428 -25.83 3.14 -19.00
CA LEU A 428 -25.03 3.58 -17.85
C LEU A 428 -25.77 4.63 -17.02
N ALA A 429 -26.37 5.64 -17.67
CA ALA A 429 -27.16 6.68 -16.99
C ALA A 429 -28.37 6.09 -16.24
N CYS A 430 -29.10 5.16 -16.85
CA CYS A 430 -30.21 4.45 -16.20
C CYS A 430 -29.73 3.62 -15.00
N TRP A 431 -28.65 2.85 -15.17
CA TRP A 431 -28.08 2.05 -14.09
C TRP A 431 -27.58 2.89 -12.90
N LEU A 432 -27.01 4.07 -13.16
CA LEU A 432 -26.62 5.03 -12.14
C LEU A 432 -27.84 5.62 -11.39
N ARG A 433 -28.89 6.05 -12.11
CA ARG A 433 -30.17 6.48 -11.49
C ARG A 433 -30.75 5.43 -10.55
N HIS A 434 -30.62 4.16 -10.90
CA HIS A 434 -31.03 3.02 -10.07
C HIS A 434 -29.99 2.59 -9.02
N HIS A 435 -29.13 3.51 -8.58
CA HIS A 435 -28.14 3.29 -7.51
C HIS A 435 -27.21 2.09 -7.78
N ALA A 436 -26.80 1.91 -9.04
CA ALA A 436 -26.01 0.77 -9.52
C ALA A 436 -26.68 -0.61 -9.37
N ARG A 437 -28.01 -0.67 -9.23
CA ARG A 437 -28.78 -1.93 -9.14
C ARG A 437 -29.18 -2.41 -10.54
N THR A 438 -28.58 -3.50 -11.00
CA THR A 438 -28.82 -4.07 -12.34
C THR A 438 -30.28 -4.50 -12.57
N ALA A 439 -30.97 -5.01 -11.55
CA ALA A 439 -32.33 -5.53 -11.69
C ALA A 439 -33.38 -4.46 -12.08
N PRO A 440 -33.56 -3.35 -11.34
CA PRO A 440 -34.51 -2.30 -11.71
C PRO A 440 -34.09 -1.54 -12.98
N ALA A 441 -32.80 -1.28 -13.18
CA ALA A 441 -32.31 -0.65 -14.41
C ALA A 441 -32.61 -1.49 -15.66
N ALA A 442 -32.37 -2.81 -15.61
CA ALA A 442 -32.71 -3.71 -16.71
C ALA A 442 -34.23 -3.73 -17.00
N SER A 443 -35.06 -3.56 -15.96
CA SER A 443 -36.52 -3.45 -16.10
C SER A 443 -36.95 -2.14 -16.78
N GLU A 444 -36.37 -1.00 -16.43
CA GLU A 444 -36.65 0.30 -17.07
C GLU A 444 -36.18 0.32 -18.53
N LEU A 445 -35.03 -0.28 -18.82
CA LEU A 445 -34.46 -0.40 -20.17
C LEU A 445 -35.13 -1.49 -21.02
N HIS A 446 -36.05 -2.28 -20.44
CA HIS A 446 -36.67 -3.46 -21.08
C HIS A 446 -35.65 -4.46 -21.66
N VAL A 447 -34.54 -4.70 -20.97
CA VAL A 447 -33.49 -5.67 -21.35
C VAL A 447 -33.35 -6.79 -20.31
N HIS A 448 -32.74 -7.91 -20.70
CA HIS A 448 -32.38 -8.94 -19.73
C HIS A 448 -31.19 -8.48 -18.86
N ARG A 449 -31.15 -8.93 -17.60
CA ARG A 449 -30.09 -8.54 -16.64
C ARG A 449 -28.69 -8.84 -17.17
N THR A 450 -28.50 -9.97 -17.85
CA THR A 450 -27.20 -10.33 -18.47
C THR A 450 -26.80 -9.39 -19.60
N THR A 451 -27.76 -8.90 -20.40
CA THR A 451 -27.50 -7.90 -21.45
C THR A 451 -27.00 -6.59 -20.84
N LEU A 452 -27.65 -6.11 -19.78
CA LEU A 452 -27.18 -4.92 -19.07
C LEU A 452 -25.80 -5.14 -18.44
N THR A 453 -25.52 -6.31 -17.85
CA THR A 453 -24.17 -6.62 -17.33
C THR A 453 -23.12 -6.55 -18.44
N VAL A 454 -23.37 -7.13 -19.62
CA VAL A 454 -22.44 -7.06 -20.76
C VAL A 454 -22.20 -5.61 -21.21
N TRP A 455 -23.25 -4.79 -21.30
CA TRP A 455 -23.11 -3.36 -21.63
C TRP A 455 -22.31 -2.60 -20.57
N LEU A 456 -22.51 -2.89 -19.27
CA LEU A 456 -21.74 -2.26 -18.20
C LEU A 456 -20.26 -2.70 -18.21
N THR A 457 -19.96 -3.95 -18.55
CA THR A 457 -18.57 -4.40 -18.79
C THR A 457 -17.94 -3.63 -19.96
N GLN A 458 -18.66 -3.48 -21.08
CA GLN A 458 -18.19 -2.69 -22.23
C GLN A 458 -17.99 -1.21 -21.88
N CYS A 459 -18.83 -0.63 -21.03
CA CYS A 459 -18.61 0.71 -20.47
C CYS A 459 -17.30 0.75 -19.65
N ALA A 460 -17.10 -0.17 -18.71
CA ALA A 460 -15.89 -0.22 -17.88
C ALA A 460 -14.60 -0.33 -18.73
N GLU A 461 -14.61 -1.21 -19.74
CA GLU A 461 -13.51 -1.41 -20.68
C GLU A 461 -13.21 -0.16 -21.51
N ARG A 462 -14.22 0.42 -22.16
CA ARG A 462 -14.03 1.61 -23.03
C ARG A 462 -13.64 2.88 -22.28
N LEU A 463 -14.09 3.00 -21.03
CA LEU A 463 -13.72 4.12 -20.17
C LEU A 463 -12.36 3.91 -19.49
N GLY A 464 -11.87 2.67 -19.40
CA GLY A 464 -10.75 2.30 -18.52
C GLY A 464 -11.07 2.47 -17.02
N GLN A 465 -12.37 2.43 -16.65
CA GLN A 465 -12.87 2.85 -15.34
C GLN A 465 -13.50 1.71 -14.53
N ASN A 466 -13.21 1.69 -13.22
CA ASN A 466 -13.78 0.71 -12.31
C ASN A 466 -15.20 1.12 -11.87
N LEU A 467 -16.24 0.66 -12.58
CA LEU A 467 -17.64 0.95 -12.23
C LEU A 467 -18.08 0.43 -10.84
N THR A 468 -17.29 -0.44 -10.18
CA THR A 468 -17.57 -0.88 -8.81
C THR A 468 -17.19 0.18 -7.76
N ASP A 469 -16.31 1.12 -8.10
CA ASP A 469 -15.98 2.29 -7.28
C ASP A 469 -17.16 3.29 -7.29
N ALA A 470 -17.60 3.69 -6.11
CA ALA A 470 -18.68 4.66 -5.94
C ALA A 470 -18.26 6.09 -6.32
N THR A 471 -16.99 6.41 -6.19
CA THR A 471 -16.38 7.68 -6.61
C THR A 471 -16.45 7.83 -8.13
N VAL A 472 -15.98 6.81 -8.85
CA VAL A 472 -16.05 6.73 -10.32
C VAL A 472 -17.50 6.84 -10.80
N ARG A 473 -18.45 6.16 -10.13
CA ARG A 473 -19.88 6.29 -10.44
C ARG A 473 -20.43 7.70 -10.24
N ALA A 474 -20.00 8.39 -9.17
CA ALA A 474 -20.38 9.78 -8.92
C ALA A 474 -19.85 10.73 -10.00
N GLU A 475 -18.59 10.58 -10.42
CA GLU A 475 -17.99 11.39 -11.48
C GLU A 475 -18.62 11.13 -12.85
N LEU A 476 -18.86 9.86 -13.19
CA LEU A 476 -19.60 9.49 -14.40
C LEU A 476 -21.02 10.05 -14.40
N HIS A 477 -21.72 10.06 -13.25
CA HIS A 477 -23.04 10.69 -13.14
C HIS A 477 -23.01 12.20 -13.42
N LEU A 478 -22.00 12.91 -12.90
CA LEU A 478 -21.81 14.35 -13.18
C LEU A 478 -21.48 14.61 -14.65
N ALA A 479 -20.58 13.82 -15.24
CA ALA A 479 -20.22 13.95 -16.66
C ALA A 479 -21.44 13.67 -17.57
N LEU A 480 -22.18 12.59 -17.31
CA LEU A 480 -23.39 12.24 -18.06
C LEU A 480 -24.46 13.34 -17.98
N ARG A 481 -24.61 14.01 -16.83
CA ARG A 481 -25.50 15.18 -16.69
C ARG A 481 -24.99 16.40 -17.49
N ALA A 482 -23.69 16.66 -17.47
CA ALA A 482 -23.10 17.79 -18.20
C ALA A 482 -23.08 17.58 -19.74
N THR A 483 -23.09 16.33 -20.21
CA THR A 483 -23.18 15.97 -21.65
C THR A 483 -24.58 15.54 -22.09
N ALA A 484 -25.60 15.63 -21.23
CA ALA A 484 -26.93 15.14 -21.53
C ALA A 484 -27.49 15.88 -22.76
N LYS A 485 -27.86 15.11 -23.79
CA LYS A 485 -28.55 15.63 -24.98
C LYS A 485 -30.04 15.28 -24.87
N ASP A 486 -30.90 16.10 -25.48
CA ASP A 486 -32.37 15.91 -25.49
C ASP A 486 -32.84 14.58 -26.13
N GLY A 487 -31.93 13.78 -26.69
CA GLY A 487 -32.18 12.45 -27.27
C GLY A 487 -31.70 11.24 -26.44
N ASP A 488 -31.07 11.41 -25.27
CA ASP A 488 -30.59 10.29 -24.43
C ASP A 488 -31.72 9.67 -23.56
N ASP A 489 -32.91 9.46 -24.15
CA ASP A 489 -34.08 8.82 -23.51
C ASP A 489 -33.92 7.27 -23.51
N PRO A 490 -34.06 6.58 -22.35
CA PRO A 490 -34.22 5.12 -22.29
C PRO A 490 -35.20 4.51 -23.30
N ARG A 491 -36.25 5.24 -23.67
CA ARG A 491 -37.27 4.82 -24.65
C ARG A 491 -36.79 4.86 -26.10
N ALA A 492 -35.73 5.60 -26.38
CA ALA A 492 -35.09 5.67 -27.70
C ALA A 492 -34.16 4.48 -27.98
N LEU A 493 -33.86 3.64 -26.97
CA LEU A 493 -33.17 2.38 -27.19
C LEU A 493 -34.00 1.44 -28.07
N PRO A 494 -33.39 0.72 -29.03
CA PRO A 494 -34.11 -0.22 -29.88
C PRO A 494 -34.73 -1.34 -29.03
N ARG A 495 -36.05 -1.26 -28.82
CA ARG A 495 -36.83 -2.24 -28.06
C ARG A 495 -36.71 -3.60 -28.74
N ARG A 496 -35.95 -4.51 -28.11
CA ARG A 496 -35.67 -5.82 -28.68
C ARG A 496 -36.85 -6.76 -28.49
N GLY A 497 -37.86 -6.62 -29.37
CA GLY A 497 -38.89 -7.63 -29.57
C GLY A 497 -38.25 -9.01 -29.74
N GLY A 498 -38.80 -10.01 -29.07
CA GLY A 498 -38.07 -11.24 -28.76
C GLY A 498 -37.67 -12.08 -29.97
N ARG A 499 -36.42 -11.93 -30.44
CA ARG A 499 -35.55 -13.01 -30.93
C ARG A 499 -34.10 -12.56 -31.12
N THR A 500 -33.19 -13.53 -31.04
CA THR A 500 -31.75 -13.40 -31.20
C THR A 500 -31.36 -12.84 -32.57
N TYR A 501 -30.51 -11.80 -32.61
CA TYR A 501 -29.77 -11.50 -33.84
C TYR A 501 -28.63 -12.49 -34.01
N ARG A 502 -28.62 -13.17 -35.16
CA ARG A 502 -27.39 -13.59 -35.84
C ARG A 502 -26.64 -12.31 -36.25
N ARG A 503 -25.31 -12.32 -36.20
CA ARG A 503 -24.49 -11.26 -36.81
C ARG A 503 -24.68 -11.30 -38.34
N VAL A 504 -24.62 -10.12 -38.95
CA VAL A 504 -24.02 -9.88 -40.27
C VAL A 504 -22.74 -9.10 -39.99
#